data_AF-A0A0B8MYW0-F1
#
_entry.id   AF-A0A0B8MYW0-F1
#
_cell.length_a   1.000
_cell.length_b   1.000
_cell.length_c   1.000
_cell.angle_alpha   90.00
_cell.angle_beta   90.00
_cell.angle_gamma   90.00
#
_symmetry.space_group_name_H-M   'P 1'
#
loop_
_entity.id
_entity.type
_entity.pdbx_description
1 polymer ?
#
loop_
_entity_poly.entity_id
_entity_poly.type
_entity_poly.pdbx_seq_one_letter_code
_entity_poly.pdbx_strand_id
1 'polypeptide(L)'
;MIDPVRLLQDSHASLKRSFLPGNPFMVSAVVEDLKTRWTCSEMKTYLPKGLTDIYKANDNERRPCSDITETIPGEADVFCAALASQNPGTAILTSDSDLFLFDLGSESAVIFFDTIRVGDYGDKISLIEPSMTIKAMKYRPASIADRLGIPALSYLAHELNQNPRSKLTELVRRAKVASDLSQKTPGYLTFMEEYDLQNVLQYDPSEAQTLQNLDTRISELFVQCLWTNRNFENQHQAPRIYLPFLVEDHSRKCAWAESVGFRRLAYSLLNLNAASSTASKPTVITECVRRGRRFCFDNIDLYSIEGGEIEKESGSLLDSLEFFQRQYHLHHHHANYDSPLFWRTYALYEINKDWFASNNHLSAFKNHIALKSFLGLNRGSENDTFDNETIDWDDIHALAQLQAVLYSLRMVYQIIQGLALDEGGGSLGRLRGVLARLPPLHVLMRSFHEVRRELYGFV
;
A
#
# COMPACT_ATOMS: atom_id res chain seq x y z
N MET A 1 31.34 -10.98 -26.42
CA MET A 1 31.61 -11.55 -25.09
C MET A 1 31.27 -10.44 -24.10
N ILE A 2 30.13 -10.54 -23.41
CA ILE A 2 29.63 -9.48 -22.52
C ILE A 2 30.46 -9.56 -21.24
N ASP A 3 31.04 -8.42 -20.84
CA ASP A 3 31.84 -8.29 -19.63
C ASP A 3 30.97 -8.61 -18.39
N PRO A 4 31.27 -9.69 -17.64
CA PRO A 4 30.51 -10.07 -16.44
C PRO A 4 30.49 -8.96 -15.38
N VAL A 5 31.50 -8.09 -15.38
CA VAL A 5 31.63 -6.98 -14.44
C VAL A 5 30.61 -5.87 -14.76
N ARG A 6 30.29 -5.62 -16.04
CA ARG A 6 29.22 -4.69 -16.43
C ARG A 6 27.82 -5.18 -16.05
N LEU A 7 27.62 -6.50 -15.96
CA LEU A 7 26.36 -7.11 -15.54
C LEU A 7 26.11 -6.96 -14.02
N LEU A 8 27.17 -6.76 -13.24
CA LEU A 8 27.13 -6.61 -11.79
C LEU A 8 27.32 -5.17 -11.30
N GLN A 9 27.94 -4.29 -12.11
CA GLN A 9 28.25 -2.91 -11.71
C GLN A 9 27.18 -1.88 -12.07
N ASP A 10 26.28 -2.18 -12.99
CA ASP A 10 25.22 -1.25 -13.42
C ASP A 10 23.97 -1.24 -12.51
N SER A 11 24.07 -1.89 -11.34
CA SER A 11 22.99 -2.09 -10.36
C SER A 11 22.89 -0.99 -9.29
N HIS A 12 23.71 0.06 -9.31
CA HIS A 12 23.72 1.07 -8.24
C HIS A 12 23.74 2.54 -8.66
N ALA A 13 23.55 2.85 -9.94
CA ALA A 13 22.96 4.15 -10.26
C ALA A 13 21.45 4.04 -10.06
N SER A 14 21.01 3.91 -8.80
CA SER A 14 19.71 4.45 -8.48
C SER A 14 19.78 5.90 -8.96
N LEU A 15 19.04 6.23 -10.01
CA LEU A 15 18.58 7.60 -10.16
C LEU A 15 18.04 7.91 -8.78
N LYS A 16 18.79 8.69 -7.98
CA LYS A 16 18.32 9.16 -6.69
C LYS A 16 17.04 9.89 -7.03
N ARG A 17 15.91 9.19 -6.91
CA ARG A 17 14.57 9.75 -7.06
C ARG A 17 14.32 10.59 -5.81
N SER A 18 15.20 11.57 -5.59
CA SER A 18 15.19 12.56 -4.52
C SER A 18 13.94 13.44 -4.58
N PHE A 19 13.23 13.38 -5.70
CA PHE A 19 11.97 14.06 -5.96
C PHE A 19 10.72 13.21 -5.68
N LEU A 20 10.85 11.91 -5.37
CA LEU A 20 9.68 11.14 -4.93
C LEU A 20 9.48 11.35 -3.43
N PRO A 21 8.33 11.88 -3.01
CA PRO A 21 8.06 12.07 -1.58
C PRO A 21 8.10 10.72 -0.87
N GLY A 22 8.89 10.63 0.20
CA GLY A 22 8.85 9.48 1.09
C GLY A 22 7.49 9.43 1.77
N ASN A 23 6.64 8.50 1.35
CA ASN A 23 5.31 8.30 1.94
C ASN A 23 5.29 6.95 2.69
N PRO A 24 5.14 6.92 4.03
CA PRO A 24 5.03 5.67 4.79
C PRO A 24 3.84 4.81 4.36
N PHE A 25 2.88 5.41 3.65
CA PHE A 25 1.69 4.77 3.10
C PHE A 25 1.81 4.48 1.61
N MET A 26 3.01 4.48 1.01
CA MET A 26 3.18 4.20 -0.43
C MET A 26 2.47 2.91 -0.86
N VAL A 27 2.55 1.84 -0.05
CA VAL A 27 1.89 0.56 -0.35
C VAL A 27 0.36 0.66 -0.25
N SER A 28 -0.17 1.36 0.76
CA SER A 28 -1.62 1.55 0.92
C SER A 28 -2.18 2.50 -0.15
N ALA A 29 -1.43 3.53 -0.54
CA ALA A 29 -1.87 4.54 -1.48
C ALA A 29 -1.65 4.15 -2.95
N VAL A 30 -0.90 3.08 -3.25
CA VAL A 30 -0.43 2.80 -4.63
C VAL A 30 -1.57 2.70 -5.64
N VAL A 31 -2.63 1.95 -5.32
CA VAL A 31 -3.78 1.77 -6.22
C VAL A 31 -4.54 3.07 -6.39
N GLU A 32 -4.81 3.77 -5.29
CA GLU A 32 -5.48 5.08 -5.31
C GLU A 32 -4.68 6.11 -6.14
N ASP A 33 -3.36 6.19 -5.95
CA ASP A 33 -2.50 7.12 -6.68
C ASP A 33 -2.44 6.79 -8.17
N LEU A 34 -2.30 5.51 -8.54
CA LEU A 34 -2.30 5.09 -9.94
C LEU A 34 -3.65 5.36 -10.63
N LYS A 35 -4.76 5.19 -9.92
CA LYS A 35 -6.11 5.39 -10.49
C LYS A 35 -6.57 6.84 -10.50
N THR A 36 -6.18 7.64 -9.52
CA THR A 36 -6.83 8.95 -9.27
C THR A 36 -5.90 10.15 -9.30
N ARG A 37 -4.64 9.97 -8.90
CA ARG A 37 -3.67 11.07 -8.80
C ARG A 37 -3.09 11.40 -10.17
N TRP A 38 -2.32 10.46 -10.73
CA TRP A 38 -1.43 10.75 -11.86
C TRP A 38 -2.15 11.03 -13.18
N THR A 39 -2.38 12.30 -13.46
CA THR A 39 -2.80 12.78 -14.78
C THR A 39 -1.59 12.93 -15.72
N CYS A 40 -1.83 12.95 -17.04
CA CYS A 40 -0.78 13.26 -18.01
C CYS A 40 -0.06 14.59 -17.72
N SER A 41 -0.79 15.62 -17.23
CA SER A 41 -0.19 16.89 -16.81
C SER A 41 0.71 16.74 -15.60
N GLU A 42 0.26 16.05 -14.56
CA GLU A 42 1.06 15.82 -13.36
C GLU A 42 2.34 15.04 -13.67
N MET A 43 2.22 13.95 -14.43
CA MET A 43 3.38 13.13 -14.81
C MET A 43 4.43 13.93 -15.58
N LYS A 44 4.02 14.85 -16.47
CA LYS A 44 4.96 15.74 -17.19
C LYS A 44 5.85 16.57 -16.26
N THR A 45 5.38 16.92 -15.07
CA THR A 45 6.18 17.70 -14.10
C THR A 45 7.29 16.88 -13.44
N TYR A 46 7.14 15.55 -13.38
CA TYR A 46 8.12 14.63 -12.80
C TYR A 46 9.00 13.91 -13.84
N LEU A 47 8.63 13.97 -15.12
CA LEU A 47 9.38 13.34 -16.19
C LEU A 47 10.60 14.18 -16.61
N PRO A 48 11.74 13.55 -16.91
CA PRO A 48 12.84 14.22 -17.59
C PRO A 48 12.37 14.94 -18.87
N LYS A 49 12.98 16.07 -19.22
CA LYS A 49 12.60 16.90 -20.39
C LYS A 49 12.53 16.14 -21.71
N GLY A 50 13.24 15.02 -21.86
CA GLY A 50 13.19 14.15 -23.05
C GLY A 50 12.01 13.17 -23.09
N LEU A 51 11.29 12.99 -21.98
CA LEU A 51 10.17 12.04 -21.82
C LEU A 51 8.81 12.73 -21.74
N THR A 52 8.76 14.06 -21.67
CA THR A 52 7.50 14.83 -21.63
C THR A 52 6.63 14.61 -22.87
N ASP A 53 7.28 14.23 -23.97
CA ASP A 53 6.65 14.01 -25.27
C ASP A 53 5.86 12.69 -25.36
N ILE A 54 6.07 11.74 -24.43
CA ILE A 54 5.31 10.47 -24.37
C ILE A 54 3.82 10.74 -24.14
N TYR A 55 3.51 11.78 -23.37
CA TYR A 55 2.14 12.17 -23.02
C TYR A 55 1.66 13.39 -23.83
N LYS A 56 2.06 13.46 -25.12
CA LYS A 56 1.59 14.46 -26.10
C LYS A 56 0.08 14.46 -26.38
N ALA A 57 -0.70 13.64 -25.69
CA ALA A 57 -2.15 13.65 -25.81
C ALA A 57 -2.71 15.05 -25.49
N ASN A 58 -3.66 15.49 -26.30
CA ASN A 58 -4.40 16.75 -26.13
C ASN A 58 -5.26 16.79 -24.85
N ASP A 59 -5.28 15.69 -24.10
CA ASP A 59 -6.04 15.52 -22.87
C ASP A 59 -5.09 15.46 -21.67
N ASN A 60 -4.89 16.62 -21.05
CA ASN A 60 -4.04 16.78 -19.87
C ASN A 60 -4.64 16.14 -18.61
N GLU A 61 -5.95 15.88 -18.59
CA GLU A 61 -6.67 15.29 -17.45
C GLU A 61 -6.73 13.76 -17.51
N ARG A 62 -6.40 13.17 -18.67
CA ARG A 62 -6.32 11.71 -18.82
C ARG A 62 -5.41 11.08 -17.76
N ARG A 63 -5.91 10.01 -17.14
CA ARG A 63 -5.19 9.17 -16.16
C ARG A 63 -4.74 7.87 -16.82
N PRO A 64 -3.51 7.77 -17.34
CA PRO A 64 -3.09 6.64 -18.17
C PRO A 64 -3.06 5.30 -17.43
N CYS A 65 -2.87 5.32 -16.11
CA CYS A 65 -2.82 4.12 -15.29
C CYS A 65 -4.18 3.65 -14.78
N SER A 66 -5.23 4.49 -14.84
CA SER A 66 -6.53 4.20 -14.25
C SER A 66 -7.17 2.93 -14.82
N ASP A 67 -7.13 2.77 -16.14
CA ASP A 67 -7.86 1.68 -16.83
C ASP A 67 -7.03 0.38 -16.93
N ILE A 68 -5.76 0.41 -16.52
CA ILE A 68 -4.83 -0.72 -16.62
C ILE A 68 -4.33 -1.20 -15.25
N THR A 69 -4.81 -0.59 -14.16
CA THR A 69 -4.45 -0.96 -12.79
C THR A 69 -5.56 -1.79 -12.18
N GLU A 70 -5.21 -2.99 -11.73
CA GLU A 70 -6.14 -3.94 -11.13
C GLU A 70 -5.64 -4.42 -9.76
N THR A 71 -6.54 -4.44 -8.77
CA THR A 71 -6.31 -5.10 -7.48
C THR A 71 -6.75 -6.55 -7.58
N ILE A 72 -5.90 -7.49 -7.18
CA ILE A 72 -6.17 -8.93 -7.22
C ILE A 72 -6.19 -9.55 -5.81
N PRO A 73 -6.91 -10.66 -5.59
CA PRO A 73 -7.01 -11.31 -4.28
C PRO A 73 -5.80 -12.23 -4.02
N GLY A 74 -4.60 -11.64 -3.92
CA GLY A 74 -3.36 -12.38 -3.66
C GLY A 74 -2.12 -11.65 -4.14
N GLU A 75 -1.04 -12.39 -4.34
CA GLU A 75 0.21 -11.84 -4.88
C GLU A 75 0.13 -11.63 -6.38
N ALA A 76 0.60 -10.45 -6.84
CA ALA A 76 0.53 -10.07 -8.25
C ALA A 76 1.27 -11.06 -9.15
N ASP A 77 2.37 -11.63 -8.66
CA ASP A 77 3.23 -12.54 -9.42
C ASP A 77 2.49 -13.80 -9.86
N VAL A 78 1.67 -14.40 -8.99
CA VAL A 78 0.89 -15.60 -9.32
C VAL A 78 -0.13 -15.33 -10.42
N PHE A 79 -0.83 -14.19 -10.35
CA PHE A 79 -1.81 -13.80 -11.37
C PHE A 79 -1.14 -13.40 -12.69
N CYS A 80 -0.01 -12.70 -12.64
CA CYS A 80 0.80 -12.40 -13.82
C CYS A 80 1.29 -13.69 -14.50
N ALA A 81 1.73 -14.67 -13.71
CA ALA A 81 2.14 -15.96 -14.21
C ALA A 81 0.98 -16.74 -14.84
N ALA A 82 -0.19 -16.78 -14.19
CA ALA A 82 -1.39 -17.40 -14.72
C ALA A 82 -1.80 -16.79 -16.07
N LEU A 83 -1.82 -15.45 -16.16
CA LEU A 83 -2.15 -14.74 -17.39
C LEU A 83 -1.15 -15.07 -18.51
N ALA A 84 0.15 -15.09 -18.20
CA ALA A 84 1.20 -15.40 -19.17
C ALA A 84 1.18 -16.88 -19.63
N SER A 85 0.76 -17.79 -18.76
CA SER A 85 0.57 -19.21 -19.08
C SER A 85 -0.62 -19.42 -20.03
N GLN A 86 -1.72 -18.69 -19.83
CA GLN A 86 -2.91 -18.73 -20.70
C GLN A 86 -2.72 -17.99 -22.04
N ASN A 87 -1.82 -17.00 -22.08
CA ASN A 87 -1.63 -16.13 -23.25
C ASN A 87 -0.17 -16.20 -23.75
N PRO A 88 0.15 -17.14 -24.67
CA PRO A 88 1.50 -17.29 -25.20
C PRO A 88 2.06 -15.99 -25.79
N GLY A 89 3.31 -15.68 -25.45
CA GLY A 89 4.00 -14.48 -25.94
C GLY A 89 3.89 -13.25 -25.02
N THR A 90 3.20 -13.39 -23.89
CA THR A 90 3.09 -12.37 -22.85
C THR A 90 4.44 -12.11 -22.18
N ALA A 91 4.74 -10.84 -21.88
CA ALA A 91 5.92 -10.44 -21.14
C ALA A 91 5.52 -9.84 -19.78
N ILE A 92 6.09 -10.37 -18.70
CA ILE A 92 5.88 -9.89 -17.34
C ILE A 92 7.05 -8.96 -16.97
N LEU A 93 6.74 -7.76 -16.48
CA LEU A 93 7.73 -6.81 -15.99
C LEU A 93 7.77 -6.86 -14.46
N THR A 94 8.92 -7.15 -13.87
CA THR A 94 9.04 -7.37 -12.43
C THR A 94 10.44 -6.99 -11.90
N SER A 95 10.60 -6.89 -10.59
CA SER A 95 11.91 -6.96 -9.92
C SER A 95 12.16 -8.32 -9.28
N ASP A 96 11.14 -9.17 -9.18
CA ASP A 96 11.20 -10.44 -8.46
C ASP A 96 11.55 -11.62 -9.38
N SER A 97 12.46 -12.48 -8.89
CA SER A 97 12.94 -13.64 -9.63
C SER A 97 12.02 -14.86 -9.53
N ASP A 98 11.07 -14.86 -8.59
CA ASP A 98 10.21 -16.02 -8.32
C ASP A 98 9.30 -16.37 -9.51
N LEU A 99 9.05 -15.41 -10.39
CA LEU A 99 8.35 -15.61 -11.67
C LEU A 99 9.02 -16.64 -12.61
N PHE A 100 10.29 -16.99 -12.40
CA PHE A 100 10.97 -18.06 -13.14
C PHE A 100 10.53 -19.47 -12.72
N LEU A 101 9.86 -19.61 -11.59
CA LEU A 101 9.49 -20.90 -11.02
C LEU A 101 8.13 -21.40 -11.52
N PHE A 102 7.30 -20.48 -12.02
CA PHE A 102 6.02 -20.81 -12.64
C PHE A 102 6.17 -21.35 -14.06
N ASP A 103 5.23 -22.18 -14.48
CA ASP A 103 5.11 -22.64 -15.86
C ASP A 103 4.39 -21.60 -16.74
N LEU A 104 5.18 -20.69 -17.31
CA LEU A 104 4.70 -19.61 -18.19
C LEU A 104 4.50 -20.07 -19.64
N GLY A 105 4.86 -21.31 -19.99
CA GLY A 105 4.98 -21.77 -21.38
C GLY A 105 6.25 -21.29 -22.11
N SER A 106 6.43 -21.73 -23.36
CA SER A 106 7.68 -21.54 -24.11
C SER A 106 7.88 -20.13 -24.69
N GLU A 107 6.78 -19.41 -24.97
CA GLU A 107 6.82 -18.13 -25.69
C GLU A 107 6.84 -16.90 -24.76
N SER A 108 6.28 -17.07 -23.56
CA SER A 108 6.18 -16.03 -22.55
C SER A 108 7.53 -15.74 -21.89
N ALA A 109 7.66 -14.54 -21.33
CA ALA A 109 8.94 -14.07 -20.81
C ALA A 109 8.81 -13.17 -19.60
N VAL A 110 9.92 -13.04 -18.88
CA VAL A 110 10.08 -12.10 -17.78
C VAL A 110 11.13 -11.06 -18.18
N ILE A 111 10.87 -9.81 -17.83
CA ILE A 111 11.75 -8.66 -18.06
C ILE A 111 11.97 -7.99 -16.71
N PHE A 112 13.22 -7.94 -16.27
CA PHE A 112 13.55 -7.28 -15.00
C PHE A 112 13.68 -5.76 -15.16
N PHE A 113 13.14 -5.00 -14.22
CA PHE A 113 13.17 -3.53 -14.24
C PHE A 113 14.60 -2.96 -14.33
N ASP A 114 15.58 -3.59 -13.70
CA ASP A 114 16.99 -3.18 -13.68
C ASP A 114 17.70 -3.33 -15.04
N THR A 115 17.11 -4.12 -15.95
CA THR A 115 17.60 -4.30 -17.32
C THR A 115 17.05 -3.28 -18.30
N ILE A 116 16.05 -2.49 -17.90
CA ILE A 116 15.47 -1.45 -18.75
C ILE A 116 16.47 -0.31 -18.89
N ARG A 117 16.88 -0.04 -20.12
CA ARG A 117 17.81 1.02 -20.50
C ARG A 117 17.17 1.90 -21.55
N VAL A 118 17.29 3.20 -21.32
CA VAL A 118 16.96 4.21 -22.31
C VAL A 118 18.21 4.44 -23.15
N GLY A 119 18.14 4.15 -24.44
CA GLY A 119 19.20 4.46 -25.38
C GLY A 119 19.27 5.97 -25.62
N ASP A 120 20.47 6.53 -25.49
CA ASP A 120 20.72 7.95 -25.75
C ASP A 120 20.62 8.27 -27.25
N TYR A 121 20.38 9.55 -27.52
CA TYR A 121 20.48 10.15 -28.85
C TYR A 121 21.77 9.69 -29.51
N GLY A 122 21.67 9.02 -30.66
CA GLY A 122 22.83 8.70 -31.47
C GLY A 122 23.63 9.98 -31.74
N ASP A 123 24.92 9.93 -31.42
CA ASP A 123 25.85 11.02 -31.69
C ASP A 123 25.94 11.22 -33.21
N LYS A 124 25.28 12.29 -33.69
CA LYS A 124 25.40 12.97 -34.98
C LYS A 124 24.91 12.24 -36.26
N ILE A 125 24.24 13.05 -37.10
CA ILE A 125 23.99 12.92 -38.56
C ILE A 125 22.76 12.09 -39.00
N SER A 126 21.59 12.30 -38.40
CA SER A 126 20.33 11.97 -39.06
C SER A 126 19.33 13.11 -38.84
N LEU A 127 18.98 13.84 -39.91
CA LEU A 127 17.94 14.89 -39.94
C LEU A 127 16.51 14.31 -39.87
N ILE A 128 16.37 13.07 -39.44
CA ILE A 128 15.11 12.35 -39.33
C ILE A 128 14.90 12.11 -37.84
N GLU A 129 13.72 12.49 -37.38
CA GLU A 129 13.27 12.61 -35.99
C GLU A 129 14.01 11.74 -34.97
N PRO A 130 14.41 12.32 -33.81
CA PRO A 130 15.09 11.56 -32.79
C PRO A 130 14.18 10.49 -32.18
N SER A 131 14.32 9.25 -32.65
CA SER A 131 13.61 8.11 -32.07
C SER A 131 14.35 7.62 -30.83
N MET A 132 13.88 8.02 -29.65
CA MET A 132 14.32 7.48 -28.38
C MET A 132 14.00 5.97 -28.32
N THR A 133 15.00 5.13 -28.06
CA THR A 133 14.79 3.66 -27.99
C THR A 133 14.86 3.16 -26.56
N ILE A 134 13.82 2.50 -26.08
CA ILE A 134 13.86 1.76 -24.80
C ILE A 134 14.25 0.32 -25.10
N LYS A 135 15.26 -0.20 -24.41
CA LYS A 135 15.76 -1.58 -24.52
C LYS A 135 15.68 -2.26 -23.17
N ALA A 136 15.41 -3.57 -23.16
CA ALA A 136 15.39 -4.37 -21.94
C ALA A 136 15.84 -5.81 -22.24
N MET A 137 16.23 -6.55 -21.21
CA MET A 137 16.59 -7.96 -21.35
C MET A 137 15.34 -8.84 -21.18
N LYS A 138 15.05 -9.66 -22.19
CA LYS A 138 13.94 -10.62 -22.19
C LYS A 138 14.45 -12.01 -21.81
N TYR A 139 13.94 -12.57 -20.71
CA TYR A 139 14.27 -13.90 -20.23
C TYR A 139 13.11 -14.86 -20.46
N ARG A 140 13.37 -16.01 -21.09
CA ARG A 140 12.38 -17.08 -21.27
C ARG A 140 12.75 -18.26 -20.37
N PRO A 141 12.00 -18.56 -19.30
CA PRO A 141 12.32 -19.63 -18.36
C PRO A 141 12.56 -20.97 -19.06
N ALA A 142 11.69 -21.36 -20.00
CA ALA A 142 11.83 -22.58 -20.79
C ALA A 142 13.17 -22.65 -21.55
N SER A 143 13.53 -21.59 -22.26
CA SER A 143 14.81 -21.54 -23.00
C SER A 143 16.04 -21.58 -22.08
N ILE A 144 15.94 -21.11 -20.85
CA ILE A 144 17.02 -21.20 -19.87
C ILE A 144 17.11 -22.64 -19.35
N ALA A 145 15.98 -23.26 -19.01
CA ALA A 145 15.92 -24.67 -18.57
C ALA A 145 16.50 -25.61 -19.64
N ASP A 146 16.13 -25.42 -20.91
CA ASP A 146 16.65 -26.18 -22.05
C ASP A 146 18.18 -26.09 -22.16
N ARG A 147 18.73 -24.87 -22.04
CA ARG A 147 20.19 -24.65 -22.09
C ARG A 147 20.92 -25.28 -20.92
N LEU A 148 20.28 -25.35 -19.76
CA LEU A 148 20.83 -26.03 -18.59
C LEU A 148 20.65 -27.54 -18.66
N GLY A 149 19.79 -28.06 -19.54
CA GLY A 149 19.46 -29.47 -19.67
C GLY A 149 18.66 -30.00 -18.49
N ILE A 150 17.74 -29.20 -17.95
CA ILE A 150 16.77 -29.55 -16.91
C ILE A 150 15.36 -29.25 -17.42
N PRO A 151 14.32 -29.97 -16.96
CA PRO A 151 12.96 -29.78 -17.49
C PRO A 151 12.32 -28.44 -17.09
N ALA A 152 12.67 -27.90 -15.91
CA ALA A 152 12.16 -26.64 -15.41
C ALA A 152 13.14 -26.00 -14.42
N LEU A 153 13.12 -24.67 -14.30
CA LEU A 153 13.98 -23.93 -13.37
C LEU A 153 13.61 -24.18 -11.89
N SER A 154 12.39 -24.63 -11.61
CA SER A 154 11.94 -25.02 -10.27
C SER A 154 12.84 -26.08 -9.62
N TYR A 155 13.39 -27.04 -10.38
CA TYR A 155 14.33 -28.03 -9.86
C TYR A 155 15.63 -27.37 -9.38
N LEU A 156 16.13 -26.39 -10.13
CA LEU A 156 17.33 -25.64 -9.74
C LEU A 156 17.06 -24.79 -8.50
N ALA A 157 15.90 -24.14 -8.42
CA ALA A 157 15.50 -23.32 -7.29
C ALA A 157 15.29 -24.15 -6.02
N HIS A 158 14.69 -25.33 -6.13
CA HIS A 158 14.56 -26.25 -5.01
C HIS A 158 15.94 -26.64 -4.44
N GLU A 159 16.89 -27.01 -5.31
CA GLU A 159 18.26 -27.32 -4.89
C GLU A 159 18.99 -26.13 -4.27
N LEU A 160 18.76 -24.92 -4.79
CA LEU A 160 19.29 -23.68 -4.24
C LEU A 160 18.72 -23.40 -2.85
N ASN A 161 17.41 -23.59 -2.65
CA ASN A 161 16.75 -23.43 -1.36
C ASN A 161 17.31 -24.41 -0.31
N GLN A 162 17.54 -25.67 -0.71
CA GLN A 162 18.15 -26.69 0.16
C GLN A 162 19.64 -26.44 0.41
N ASN A 163 20.37 -25.88 -0.56
CA ASN A 163 21.82 -25.70 -0.48
C ASN A 163 22.27 -24.29 -0.96
N PRO A 164 21.98 -23.21 -0.21
CA PRO A 164 22.19 -21.84 -0.70
C PRO A 164 23.65 -21.45 -0.98
N ARG A 165 24.61 -22.19 -0.40
CA ARG A 165 26.06 -21.92 -0.54
C ARG A 165 26.72 -22.71 -1.68
N SER A 166 25.96 -23.59 -2.35
CA SER A 166 26.50 -24.41 -3.44
C SER A 166 26.75 -23.58 -4.68
N LYS A 167 27.77 -23.97 -5.47
CA LYS A 167 28.06 -23.35 -6.76
C LYS A 167 27.00 -23.75 -7.79
N LEU A 168 26.71 -22.87 -8.74
CA LEU A 168 25.71 -23.11 -9.79
C LEU A 168 25.91 -24.43 -10.56
N THR A 169 27.16 -24.80 -10.88
CA THR A 169 27.46 -26.06 -11.58
C THR A 169 27.02 -27.29 -10.79
N GLU A 170 27.20 -27.26 -9.46
CA GLU A 170 26.77 -28.34 -8.57
C GLU A 170 25.25 -28.36 -8.40
N LEU A 171 24.62 -27.19 -8.28
CA LEU A 171 23.17 -27.07 -8.23
C LEU A 171 22.51 -27.61 -9.49
N VAL A 172 23.03 -27.27 -10.68
CA VAL A 172 22.55 -27.79 -11.96
C VAL A 172 22.75 -29.31 -12.05
N ARG A 173 23.89 -29.83 -11.58
CA ARG A 173 24.13 -31.29 -11.54
C ARG A 173 23.10 -31.99 -10.66
N ARG A 174 22.80 -31.45 -9.48
CA ARG A 174 21.78 -32.01 -8.57
C ARG A 174 20.37 -31.91 -9.15
N ALA A 175 20.03 -30.78 -9.75
CA ALA A 175 18.74 -30.57 -10.40
C ALA A 175 18.49 -31.60 -11.52
N LYS A 176 19.52 -31.95 -12.32
CA LYS A 176 19.43 -33.02 -13.32
C LYS A 176 19.16 -34.39 -12.71
N VAL A 177 19.93 -34.74 -11.68
CA VAL A 177 19.73 -36.01 -10.96
C VAL A 177 18.32 -36.08 -10.37
N ALA A 178 17.84 -34.98 -9.79
CA ALA A 178 16.50 -34.90 -9.23
C ALA A 178 15.40 -34.97 -10.31
N SER A 179 15.63 -34.40 -11.49
CA SER A 179 14.66 -34.48 -12.60
C SER A 179 14.58 -35.85 -13.26
N ASP A 180 15.65 -36.64 -13.21
CA ASP A 180 15.71 -37.99 -13.80
C ASP A 180 15.02 -39.05 -12.92
N LEU A 181 14.67 -38.72 -11.67
CA LEU A 181 13.95 -39.63 -10.78
C LEU A 181 12.52 -39.87 -11.29
N SER A 182 12.11 -41.14 -11.37
CA SER A 182 10.75 -41.51 -11.81
C SER A 182 9.63 -40.94 -10.93
N GLN A 183 9.92 -40.61 -9.67
CA GLN A 183 8.98 -39.98 -8.73
C GLN A 183 9.58 -38.72 -8.13
N LYS A 184 8.79 -37.65 -8.10
CA LYS A 184 9.14 -36.39 -7.44
C LYS A 184 9.26 -36.60 -5.93
N THR A 185 10.26 -35.99 -5.31
CA THR A 185 10.45 -36.08 -3.86
C THR A 185 9.32 -35.32 -3.13
N PRO A 186 8.90 -35.76 -1.93
CA PRO A 186 7.89 -35.04 -1.15
C PRO A 186 8.29 -33.58 -0.87
N GLY A 187 9.58 -33.34 -0.56
CA GLY A 187 10.08 -31.98 -0.32
C GLY A 187 10.00 -31.07 -1.54
N TYR A 188 10.18 -31.62 -2.76
CA TYR A 188 9.99 -30.86 -3.99
C TYR A 188 8.51 -30.56 -4.24
N LEU A 189 7.61 -31.52 -3.97
CA LEU A 189 6.18 -31.31 -4.12
C LEU A 189 5.68 -30.20 -3.19
N THR A 190 6.06 -30.24 -1.91
CA THR A 190 5.73 -29.18 -0.95
C THR A 190 6.32 -27.83 -1.35
N PHE A 191 7.54 -27.80 -1.90
CA PHE A 191 8.12 -26.57 -2.43
C PHE A 191 7.33 -26.00 -3.62
N MET A 192 6.73 -26.85 -4.44
CA MET A 192 5.98 -26.44 -5.63
C MET A 192 4.54 -26.00 -5.34
N GLU A 193 4.02 -26.25 -4.13
CA GLU A 193 2.65 -25.85 -3.75
C GLU A 193 2.43 -24.34 -3.89
N GLU A 194 3.45 -23.52 -3.61
CA GLU A 194 3.42 -22.05 -3.76
C GLU A 194 3.34 -21.60 -5.22
N TYR A 195 3.80 -22.41 -6.16
CA TYR A 195 3.88 -22.09 -7.59
C TYR A 195 2.79 -22.78 -8.43
N ASP A 196 1.80 -23.40 -7.78
CA ASP A 196 0.68 -24.04 -8.48
C ASP A 196 -0.36 -23.00 -8.92
N LEU A 197 -0.51 -22.87 -10.24
CA LEU A 197 -1.45 -21.94 -10.86
C LEU A 197 -2.90 -22.42 -10.81
N GLN A 198 -3.18 -23.70 -10.51
CA GLN A 198 -4.54 -24.26 -10.61
C GLN A 198 -5.59 -23.48 -9.83
N ASN A 199 -5.23 -23.00 -8.64
CA ASN A 199 -6.12 -22.25 -7.77
C ASN A 199 -6.48 -20.86 -8.35
N VAL A 200 -5.55 -20.24 -9.08
CA VAL A 200 -5.75 -18.92 -9.70
C VAL A 200 -6.46 -19.04 -11.05
N LEU A 201 -6.25 -20.12 -11.80
CA LEU A 201 -6.92 -20.33 -13.09
C LEU A 201 -8.45 -20.52 -12.95
N GLN A 202 -8.95 -20.85 -11.74
CA GLN A 202 -10.37 -21.01 -11.42
C GLN A 202 -11.02 -19.76 -10.83
N TYR A 203 -10.27 -18.67 -10.75
CA TYR A 203 -10.69 -17.40 -10.18
C TYR A 203 -11.80 -16.72 -11.00
N ASP A 204 -12.84 -16.21 -10.32
CA ASP A 204 -13.88 -15.37 -10.93
C ASP A 204 -13.51 -13.87 -10.81
N PRO A 205 -13.24 -13.17 -11.92
CA PRO A 205 -12.95 -11.74 -11.92
C PRO A 205 -14.04 -10.86 -11.29
N SER A 206 -15.30 -11.33 -11.26
CA SER A 206 -16.40 -10.59 -10.64
C SER A 206 -16.16 -10.34 -9.15
N GLU A 207 -15.42 -11.23 -8.48
CA GLU A 207 -15.13 -11.16 -7.05
C GLU A 207 -14.08 -10.07 -6.72
N ALA A 208 -13.21 -9.67 -7.66
CA ALA A 208 -12.26 -8.56 -7.44
C ALA A 208 -12.89 -7.17 -7.56
N GLN A 209 -14.12 -7.05 -8.07
CA GLN A 209 -14.71 -5.73 -8.31
C GLN A 209 -14.83 -4.91 -7.02
N THR A 210 -15.15 -5.58 -5.91
CA THR A 210 -15.20 -4.98 -4.57
C THR A 210 -13.82 -4.53 -4.08
N LEU A 211 -12.75 -5.21 -4.48
CA LEU A 211 -11.37 -4.90 -4.09
C LEU A 211 -10.80 -3.68 -4.83
N GLN A 212 -11.34 -3.34 -6.00
CA GLN A 212 -10.77 -2.28 -6.86
C GLN A 212 -10.73 -0.89 -6.21
N ASN A 213 -11.55 -0.65 -5.20
CA ASN A 213 -11.67 0.64 -4.49
C ASN A 213 -11.07 0.60 -3.08
N LEU A 214 -10.55 -0.54 -2.64
CA LEU A 214 -9.94 -0.72 -1.33
C LEU A 214 -8.43 -0.46 -1.42
N ASP A 215 -7.84 -0.08 -0.29
CA ASP A 215 -6.38 -0.02 -0.22
C ASP A 215 -5.82 -1.46 -0.14
N THR A 216 -4.54 -1.64 -0.45
CA THR A 216 -3.89 -2.96 -0.48
C THR A 216 -4.02 -3.74 0.83
N ARG A 217 -3.90 -3.08 2.00
CA ARG A 217 -3.96 -3.72 3.33
C ARG A 217 -5.39 -4.12 3.69
N ILE A 218 -6.36 -3.27 3.34
CA ILE A 218 -7.78 -3.56 3.54
C ILE A 218 -8.25 -4.64 2.57
N SER A 219 -7.75 -4.66 1.34
CA SER A 219 -8.04 -5.71 0.37
C SER A 219 -7.57 -7.07 0.88
N GLU A 220 -6.33 -7.14 1.39
CA GLU A 220 -5.76 -8.36 2.00
C GLU A 220 -6.61 -8.84 3.18
N LEU A 221 -7.03 -7.93 4.06
CA LEU A 221 -7.89 -8.26 5.20
C LEU A 221 -9.30 -8.70 4.74
N PHE A 222 -9.85 -8.08 3.70
CA PHE A 222 -11.15 -8.43 3.13
C PHE A 222 -11.10 -9.85 2.55
N VAL A 223 -10.02 -10.21 1.85
CA VAL A 223 -9.81 -11.55 1.31
C VAL A 223 -9.70 -12.59 2.43
N GLN A 224 -8.91 -12.35 3.47
CA GLN A 224 -8.83 -13.25 4.62
C GLN A 224 -10.23 -13.45 5.28
N CYS A 225 -10.95 -12.36 5.55
CA CYS A 225 -12.19 -12.46 6.32
C CYS A 225 -13.39 -13.00 5.53
N LEU A 226 -13.45 -12.77 4.21
CA LEU A 226 -14.68 -12.96 3.43
C LEU A 226 -14.54 -13.96 2.30
N TRP A 227 -13.32 -14.26 1.87
CA TRP A 227 -13.10 -15.13 0.71
C TRP A 227 -13.19 -16.60 1.12
N THR A 228 -14.21 -17.28 0.60
CA THR A 228 -14.56 -18.67 0.94
C THR A 228 -13.65 -19.71 0.27
N ASN A 229 -12.79 -19.30 -0.66
CA ASN A 229 -11.86 -20.20 -1.32
C ASN A 229 -10.71 -20.55 -0.36
N ARG A 230 -10.83 -21.73 0.27
CA ARG A 230 -9.99 -22.29 1.33
C ARG A 230 -8.51 -22.48 0.99
N ASN A 231 -8.07 -21.98 -0.17
CA ASN A 231 -6.73 -22.17 -0.71
C ASN A 231 -5.72 -21.15 -0.13
N PHE A 232 -6.19 -20.05 0.46
CA PHE A 232 -5.34 -18.96 0.93
C PHE A 232 -5.23 -18.85 2.46
N GLU A 233 -5.90 -19.73 3.23
CA GLU A 233 -5.96 -19.62 4.69
C GLU A 233 -5.50 -20.87 5.45
N ASN A 234 -4.64 -20.64 6.43
CA ASN A 234 -4.54 -21.51 7.61
C ASN A 234 -5.76 -21.25 8.50
N GLN A 235 -6.79 -22.10 8.39
CA GLN A 235 -8.09 -22.04 9.12
C GLN A 235 -7.99 -21.95 10.66
N HIS A 236 -6.79 -22.00 11.23
CA HIS A 236 -6.53 -21.99 12.68
C HIS A 236 -5.94 -20.68 13.20
N GLN A 237 -5.74 -19.67 12.35
CA GLN A 237 -5.13 -18.40 12.73
C GLN A 237 -6.10 -17.24 12.54
N ALA A 238 -6.16 -16.34 13.54
CA ALA A 238 -6.92 -15.10 13.41
C ALA A 238 -6.41 -14.28 12.20
N PRO A 239 -7.31 -13.63 11.43
CA PRO A 239 -6.89 -12.79 10.31
C PRO A 239 -5.92 -11.71 10.78
N ARG A 240 -4.96 -11.39 9.91
CA ARG A 240 -3.86 -10.47 10.20
C ARG A 240 -3.93 -9.27 9.28
N ILE A 241 -3.62 -8.10 9.85
CA ILE A 241 -3.40 -6.89 9.08
C ILE A 241 -2.06 -6.27 9.44
N TYR A 242 -1.25 -5.99 8.43
CA TYR A 242 0.02 -5.28 8.58
C TYR A 242 -0.19 -3.78 8.45
N LEU A 243 -0.06 -3.06 9.56
CA LEU A 243 -0.20 -1.61 9.55
C LEU A 243 1.01 -0.94 8.89
N PRO A 244 0.81 0.18 8.17
CA PRO A 244 1.91 0.94 7.59
C PRO A 244 3.01 1.29 8.60
N PHE A 245 4.26 1.31 8.13
CA PHE A 245 5.39 1.64 8.97
C PHE A 245 5.42 3.16 9.24
N LEU A 246 5.18 3.54 10.50
CA LEU A 246 5.29 4.92 10.93
C LEU A 246 6.68 5.18 11.50
N VAL A 247 7.28 6.32 11.12
CA VAL A 247 8.50 6.81 11.76
C VAL A 247 8.08 7.47 13.06
N GLU A 248 8.34 6.81 14.19
CA GLU A 248 7.95 7.26 15.52
C GLU A 248 9.08 7.06 16.54
N ASP A 249 8.99 7.74 17.68
CA ASP A 249 9.82 7.44 18.85
C ASP A 249 9.39 6.10 19.49
N HIS A 250 10.20 5.07 19.29
CA HIS A 250 9.95 3.72 19.79
C HIS A 250 10.09 3.58 21.33
N SER A 251 10.52 4.63 22.04
CA SER A 251 10.54 4.65 23.51
C SER A 251 9.19 5.02 24.11
N ARG A 252 8.29 5.58 23.29
CA ARG A 252 6.95 6.03 23.68
C ARG A 252 5.89 4.96 23.37
N LYS A 253 4.66 5.21 23.82
CA LYS A 253 3.47 4.44 23.44
C LYS A 253 3.32 4.50 21.91
N CYS A 254 3.06 3.35 21.28
CA CYS A 254 2.87 3.23 19.83
C CYS A 254 1.86 4.26 19.29
N ALA A 255 2.19 4.95 18.21
CA ALA A 255 1.35 5.96 17.57
C ALA A 255 -0.02 5.42 17.14
N TRP A 256 -0.08 4.14 16.76
CA TRP A 256 -1.32 3.45 16.42
C TRP A 256 -2.27 3.30 17.61
N ALA A 257 -1.79 3.44 18.84
CA ALA A 257 -2.64 3.26 20.02
C ALA A 257 -3.69 4.37 20.18
N GLU A 258 -3.46 5.55 19.61
CA GLU A 258 -4.42 6.68 19.68
C GLU A 258 -5.68 6.46 18.82
N SER A 259 -5.65 5.47 17.91
CA SER A 259 -6.72 5.23 16.94
C SER A 259 -7.26 3.80 16.97
N VAL A 260 -6.95 3.04 18.03
CA VAL A 260 -7.40 1.66 18.19
C VAL A 260 -8.93 1.52 18.16
N GLY A 261 -9.66 2.50 18.69
CA GLY A 261 -11.13 2.51 18.66
C GLY A 261 -11.68 2.57 17.23
N PHE A 262 -11.09 3.42 16.37
CA PHE A 262 -11.48 3.52 14.96
C PHE A 262 -11.19 2.23 14.19
N ARG A 263 -10.01 1.62 14.42
CA ARG A 263 -9.68 0.35 13.77
C ARG A 263 -10.54 -0.81 14.26
N ARG A 264 -10.81 -0.89 15.57
CA ARG A 264 -11.74 -1.86 16.16
C ARG A 264 -13.13 -1.73 15.52
N LEU A 265 -13.64 -0.51 15.37
CA LEU A 265 -14.89 -0.25 14.64
C LEU A 265 -14.78 -0.73 13.18
N ALA A 266 -13.74 -0.33 12.47
CA ALA A 266 -13.49 -0.71 11.08
C ALA A 266 -13.52 -2.25 10.89
N TYR A 267 -12.78 -3.00 11.70
CA TYR A 267 -12.76 -4.46 11.64
C TYR A 267 -14.12 -5.08 11.99
N SER A 268 -14.82 -4.53 12.98
CA SER A 268 -16.15 -5.03 13.36
C SER A 268 -17.18 -4.83 12.24
N LEU A 269 -17.04 -3.78 11.44
CA LEU A 269 -17.88 -3.53 10.27
C LEU A 269 -17.68 -4.54 9.14
N LEU A 270 -16.51 -5.20 9.04
CA LEU A 270 -16.30 -6.29 8.07
C LEU A 270 -17.27 -7.45 8.31
N ASN A 271 -17.64 -7.72 9.57
CA ASN A 271 -18.59 -8.77 9.91
C ASN A 271 -20.03 -8.48 9.45
N LEU A 272 -20.34 -7.22 9.14
CA LEU A 272 -21.60 -6.83 8.51
C LEU A 272 -21.57 -7.09 7.00
N ASN A 273 -20.43 -6.85 6.33
CA ASN A 273 -20.22 -7.27 4.93
C ASN A 273 -20.32 -8.80 4.78
N ALA A 274 -19.88 -9.54 5.79
CA ALA A 274 -19.93 -11.01 5.84
C ALA A 274 -21.33 -11.61 6.00
N ALA A 275 -22.40 -10.82 6.15
CA ALA A 275 -23.73 -11.34 6.46
C ALA A 275 -24.29 -12.30 5.39
N SER A 276 -23.77 -12.26 4.17
CA SER A 276 -24.14 -13.18 3.08
C SER A 276 -23.17 -14.37 2.91
N SER A 277 -22.07 -14.42 3.67
CA SER A 277 -21.06 -15.47 3.61
C SER A 277 -21.34 -16.59 4.62
N THR A 278 -21.14 -17.85 4.21
CA THR A 278 -21.22 -19.04 5.07
C THR A 278 -19.97 -19.26 5.93
N ALA A 279 -18.95 -18.39 5.81
CA ALA A 279 -17.71 -18.48 6.57
C ALA A 279 -17.89 -18.06 8.04
N SER A 280 -17.08 -18.65 8.92
CA SER A 280 -17.03 -18.25 10.34
C SER A 280 -16.55 -16.81 10.44
N LYS A 281 -17.35 -15.94 11.05
CA LYS A 281 -16.99 -14.53 11.23
C LYS A 281 -15.82 -14.42 12.22
N PRO A 282 -14.79 -13.61 11.92
CA PRO A 282 -13.71 -13.38 12.87
C PRO A 282 -14.24 -12.68 14.13
N THR A 283 -13.74 -13.10 15.28
CA THR A 283 -14.00 -12.44 16.58
C THR A 283 -12.81 -11.58 17.03
N VAL A 284 -11.63 -11.82 16.45
CA VAL A 284 -10.38 -11.15 16.75
C VAL A 284 -9.62 -10.92 15.45
N ILE A 285 -9.00 -9.75 15.32
CA ILE A 285 -8.03 -9.43 14.26
C ILE A 285 -6.67 -9.17 14.90
N THR A 286 -5.60 -9.74 14.33
CA THR A 286 -4.23 -9.50 14.81
C THR A 286 -3.57 -8.37 14.00
N GLU A 287 -3.31 -7.24 14.66
CA GLU A 287 -2.54 -6.14 14.09
C GLU A 287 -1.04 -6.45 14.16
N CYS A 288 -0.38 -6.44 13.01
CA CYS A 288 1.06 -6.60 12.89
C CYS A 288 1.69 -5.22 12.74
N VAL A 289 2.38 -4.75 13.79
CA VAL A 289 2.97 -3.41 13.85
C VAL A 289 4.48 -3.50 14.01
N ARG A 290 5.22 -2.73 13.21
CA ARG A 290 6.67 -2.62 13.38
C ARG A 290 6.99 -1.53 14.40
N ARG A 291 7.61 -1.91 15.53
CA ARG A 291 8.08 -1.00 16.57
C ARG A 291 9.61 -1.01 16.60
N GLY A 292 10.22 0.00 15.98
CA GLY A 292 11.66 0.04 15.74
C GLY A 292 12.16 -1.14 14.89
N ARG A 293 12.95 -2.04 15.49
CA ARG A 293 13.50 -3.23 14.81
C ARG A 293 12.68 -4.50 15.00
N ARG A 294 11.58 -4.45 15.75
CA ARG A 294 10.77 -5.62 16.11
C ARG A 294 9.38 -5.54 15.51
N PHE A 295 8.79 -6.70 15.22
CA PHE A 295 7.36 -6.83 14.96
C PHE A 295 6.62 -7.13 16.27
N CYS A 296 5.49 -6.47 16.46
CA CYS A 296 4.55 -6.68 17.53
C CYS A 296 3.22 -7.14 16.94
N PHE A 297 2.56 -8.06 17.63
CA PHE A 297 1.28 -8.63 17.24
C PHE A 297 0.27 -8.30 18.34
N ASP A 298 -0.66 -7.41 18.03
CA ASP A 298 -1.67 -6.94 18.98
C ASP A 298 -3.05 -7.50 18.56
N ASN A 299 -3.71 -8.23 19.44
CA ASN A 299 -5.05 -8.76 19.16
C ASN A 299 -6.12 -7.72 19.49
N ILE A 300 -7.00 -7.46 18.52
CA ILE A 300 -8.12 -6.54 18.63
C ILE A 300 -9.41 -7.35 18.63
N ASP A 301 -10.08 -7.39 19.78
CA ASP A 301 -11.39 -8.02 19.93
C ASP A 301 -12.46 -7.21 19.21
N LEU A 302 -13.30 -7.86 18.41
CA LEU A 302 -14.34 -7.18 17.64
C LEU A 302 -15.60 -6.93 18.48
N TYR A 303 -16.38 -5.92 18.09
CA TYR A 303 -17.70 -5.67 18.67
C TYR A 303 -18.70 -6.76 18.25
N SER A 304 -19.63 -7.09 19.14
CA SER A 304 -20.69 -8.05 18.82
C SER A 304 -21.69 -7.44 17.86
N ILE A 305 -22.06 -8.20 16.82
CA ILE A 305 -23.10 -7.80 15.87
C ILE A 305 -24.46 -7.74 16.57
N GLU A 306 -24.74 -8.70 17.45
CA GLU A 306 -26.04 -8.86 18.12
C GLU A 306 -26.24 -7.82 19.24
N GLY A 307 -25.15 -7.27 19.77
CA GLY A 307 -25.18 -6.34 20.90
C GLY A 307 -25.51 -4.89 20.55
N GLY A 308 -25.67 -4.54 19.27
CA GLY A 308 -25.86 -3.16 18.81
C GLY A 308 -24.66 -2.23 19.06
N GLU A 309 -23.52 -2.78 19.48
CA GLU A 309 -22.30 -2.04 19.82
C GLU A 309 -21.75 -1.31 18.60
N ILE A 310 -21.78 -1.94 17.43
CA ILE A 310 -21.30 -1.33 16.18
C ILE A 310 -22.07 -0.04 15.85
N GLU A 311 -23.40 -0.06 15.97
CA GLU A 311 -24.24 1.12 15.72
C GLU A 311 -23.98 2.21 16.76
N LYS A 312 -23.82 1.83 18.03
CA LYS A 312 -23.49 2.76 19.12
C LYS A 312 -22.14 3.47 18.89
N GLU A 313 -21.10 2.70 18.56
CA GLU A 313 -19.75 3.25 18.34
C GLU A 313 -19.70 4.07 17.04
N SER A 314 -20.46 3.68 16.02
CA SER A 314 -20.63 4.47 14.79
C SER A 314 -21.33 5.81 15.05
N GLY A 315 -22.39 5.78 15.86
CA GLY A 315 -23.08 6.98 16.34
C GLY A 315 -22.17 7.89 17.15
N SER A 316 -21.40 7.33 18.08
CA SER A 316 -20.42 8.07 18.89
C SER A 316 -19.36 8.79 18.03
N LEU A 317 -18.82 8.09 17.02
CA LEU A 317 -17.87 8.69 16.07
C LEU A 317 -18.53 9.81 15.24
N LEU A 318 -19.74 9.58 14.74
CA LEU A 318 -20.49 10.59 13.99
C LEU A 318 -20.77 11.83 14.84
N ASP A 319 -21.24 11.65 16.07
CA ASP A 319 -21.52 12.74 17.01
C ASP A 319 -20.25 13.53 17.34
N SER A 320 -19.10 12.85 17.50
CA SER A 320 -17.80 13.49 17.73
C SER A 320 -17.39 14.36 16.53
N LEU A 321 -17.53 13.85 15.30
CA LEU A 321 -17.22 14.56 14.06
C LEU A 321 -18.13 15.78 13.88
N GLU A 322 -19.45 15.62 14.09
CA GLU A 322 -20.42 16.70 13.93
C GLU A 322 -20.25 17.78 15.02
N PHE A 323 -19.97 17.37 16.25
CA PHE A 323 -19.65 18.29 17.33
C PHE A 323 -18.41 19.11 16.97
N PHE A 324 -17.32 18.45 16.57
CA PHE A 324 -16.10 19.12 16.18
C PHE A 324 -16.31 20.05 14.99
N GLN A 325 -17.08 19.62 13.97
CA GLN A 325 -17.42 20.45 12.83
C GLN A 325 -18.12 21.74 13.24
N ARG A 326 -19.12 21.67 14.13
CA ARG A 326 -19.82 22.87 14.62
C ARG A 326 -18.87 23.84 15.31
N GLN A 327 -17.97 23.33 16.16
CA GLN A 327 -16.98 24.17 16.85
C GLN A 327 -15.97 24.78 15.86
N TYR A 328 -15.49 23.98 14.91
CA TYR A 328 -14.50 24.40 13.94
C TYR A 328 -15.06 25.46 12.98
N HIS A 329 -16.33 25.33 12.57
CA HIS A 329 -17.02 26.28 11.69
C HIS A 329 -17.27 27.65 12.32
N LEU A 330 -17.46 27.71 13.66
CA LEU A 330 -17.58 28.98 14.38
C LEU A 330 -16.33 29.86 14.26
N HIS A 331 -15.17 29.24 14.05
CA HIS A 331 -13.88 29.93 13.97
C HIS A 331 -13.32 30.02 12.54
N HIS A 332 -13.89 29.29 11.58
CA HIS A 332 -13.38 29.21 10.20
C HIS A 332 -14.54 29.21 9.20
N HIS A 333 -14.83 30.37 8.59
CA HIS A 333 -15.97 30.57 7.67
C HIS A 333 -15.95 29.70 6.39
N HIS A 334 -14.85 29.00 6.10
CA HIS A 334 -14.69 28.08 4.95
C HIS A 334 -14.42 26.62 5.36
N ALA A 335 -14.73 26.26 6.62
CA ALA A 335 -14.52 24.92 7.14
C ALA A 335 -15.55 23.91 6.64
N ASN A 336 -15.23 23.19 5.55
CA ASN A 336 -15.97 22.02 5.13
C ASN A 336 -15.14 20.74 5.35
N TYR A 337 -15.82 19.60 5.39
CA TYR A 337 -15.22 18.27 5.38
C TYR A 337 -14.30 18.03 4.16
N ASP A 338 -14.39 18.85 3.10
CA ASP A 338 -13.47 18.80 1.96
C ASP A 338 -12.05 19.25 2.26
N SER A 339 -11.89 20.02 3.34
CA SER A 339 -10.60 20.61 3.65
C SER A 339 -9.69 19.57 4.27
N PRO A 340 -8.48 19.31 3.72
CA PRO A 340 -7.49 18.48 4.38
C PRO A 340 -7.12 19.00 5.77
N LEU A 341 -7.19 20.32 5.94
CA LEU A 341 -6.94 20.99 7.22
C LEU A 341 -7.94 20.56 8.30
N PHE A 342 -9.22 20.43 7.93
CA PHE A 342 -10.27 19.98 8.86
C PHE A 342 -9.89 18.62 9.47
N TRP A 343 -9.55 17.65 8.63
CA TRP A 343 -9.22 16.30 9.06
C TRP A 343 -7.96 16.24 9.91
N ARG A 344 -6.93 17.00 9.55
CA ARG A 344 -5.69 17.07 10.36
C ARG A 344 -5.95 17.70 11.71
N THR A 345 -6.74 18.77 11.78
CA THR A 345 -7.10 19.38 13.06
C THR A 345 -8.00 18.45 13.88
N TYR A 346 -8.93 17.73 13.26
CA TYR A 346 -9.74 16.70 13.94
C TYR A 346 -8.86 15.59 14.52
N ALA A 347 -7.87 15.10 13.75
CA ALA A 347 -6.93 14.10 14.24
C ALA A 347 -6.13 14.59 15.46
N LEU A 348 -5.65 15.84 15.43
CA LEU A 348 -4.98 16.47 16.59
C LEU A 348 -5.92 16.62 17.78
N TYR A 349 -7.19 16.95 17.54
CA TYR A 349 -8.21 16.99 18.59
C TYR A 349 -8.41 15.62 19.23
N GLU A 350 -8.57 14.55 18.44
CA GLU A 350 -8.76 13.19 18.95
C GLU A 350 -7.55 12.70 19.76
N ILE A 351 -6.32 12.96 19.29
CA ILE A 351 -5.08 12.60 20.03
C ILE A 351 -5.03 13.27 21.42
N ASN A 352 -5.59 14.47 21.54
CA ASN A 352 -5.53 15.27 22.76
C ASN A 352 -6.90 15.37 23.47
N LYS A 353 -7.84 14.47 23.16
CA LYS A 353 -9.24 14.55 23.60
C LYS A 353 -9.38 14.57 25.12
N ASP A 354 -8.67 13.69 25.81
CA ASP A 354 -8.68 13.62 27.28
C ASP A 354 -8.18 14.91 27.92
N TRP A 355 -7.16 15.52 27.31
CA TRP A 355 -6.62 16.78 27.75
C TRP A 355 -7.62 17.92 27.55
N PHE A 356 -8.30 17.97 26.39
CA PHE A 356 -9.36 18.96 26.13
C PHE A 356 -10.56 18.78 27.06
N ALA A 357 -10.94 17.54 27.38
CA ALA A 357 -12.03 17.23 28.30
C ALA A 357 -11.72 17.62 29.76
N SER A 358 -10.45 17.46 30.17
CA SER A 358 -9.99 17.82 31.52
C SER A 358 -9.79 19.33 31.67
N ASN A 359 -9.43 20.00 30.58
CA ASN A 359 -9.04 21.40 30.58
C ASN A 359 -10.05 22.24 29.78
N ASN A 360 -11.25 22.43 30.34
CA ASN A 360 -12.39 23.17 29.77
C ASN A 360 -12.16 24.68 29.48
N HIS A 361 -10.92 25.16 29.41
CA HIS A 361 -10.59 26.58 29.22
C HIS A 361 -9.60 26.82 28.07
N LEU A 362 -9.89 27.83 27.24
CA LEU A 362 -9.02 28.29 26.14
C LEU A 362 -7.58 28.65 26.59
N SER A 363 -7.40 29.02 27.87
CA SER A 363 -6.08 29.28 28.46
C SER A 363 -5.21 28.02 28.60
N ALA A 364 -5.82 26.84 28.65
CA ALA A 364 -5.08 25.58 28.65
C ALA A 364 -4.39 25.37 27.30
N PHE A 365 -5.03 25.75 26.17
CA PHE A 365 -4.43 25.61 24.83
C PHE A 365 -3.17 26.48 24.71
N LYS A 366 -3.18 27.64 25.38
CA LYS A 366 -2.00 28.49 25.52
C LYS A 366 -0.84 27.81 26.28
N ASN A 367 -1.09 26.76 27.04
CA ASN A 367 -0.09 26.03 27.82
C ASN A 367 0.24 24.65 27.25
N HIS A 368 -0.38 24.24 26.13
CA HIS A 368 -0.10 22.95 25.50
C HIS A 368 1.19 23.00 24.67
N ILE A 369 2.34 22.95 25.35
CA ILE A 369 3.67 23.16 24.77
C ILE A 369 3.94 22.24 23.57
N ALA A 370 3.61 20.94 23.67
CA ALA A 370 3.86 19.96 22.60
C ALA A 370 3.09 20.29 21.31
N LEU A 371 1.77 20.46 21.39
CA LEU A 371 0.93 20.89 20.26
C LEU A 371 1.36 22.25 19.70
N LYS A 372 1.73 23.21 20.54
CA LYS A 372 2.28 24.49 20.04
C LYS A 372 3.63 24.34 19.34
N SER A 373 4.48 23.43 19.82
CA SER A 373 5.77 23.12 19.18
C SER A 373 5.52 22.51 17.81
N PHE A 374 4.66 21.49 17.73
CA PHE A 374 4.26 20.83 16.51
C PHE A 374 3.67 21.82 15.47
N LEU A 375 2.83 22.75 15.92
CA LEU A 375 2.24 23.80 15.08
C LEU A 375 3.20 24.97 14.79
N GLY A 376 4.37 25.03 15.43
CA GLY A 376 5.31 26.16 15.30
C GLY A 376 4.87 27.46 15.98
N LEU A 377 3.91 27.41 16.92
CA LEU A 377 3.32 28.57 17.60
C LEU A 377 4.14 29.08 18.81
N ASN A 378 5.19 28.37 19.22
CA ASN A 378 6.02 28.76 20.38
C ASN A 378 7.12 29.77 20.03
N ARG A 379 7.21 30.30 18.80
CA ARG A 379 8.35 31.11 18.34
C ARG A 379 7.94 32.51 17.89
N GLY A 380 8.60 33.53 18.44
CA GLY A 380 8.26 34.95 18.32
C GLY A 380 9.32 35.81 17.63
N SER A 381 10.00 35.29 16.60
CA SER A 381 11.01 36.04 15.84
C SER A 381 10.66 36.03 14.36
N GLU A 382 10.47 37.21 13.77
CA GLU A 382 10.17 37.44 12.34
C GLU A 382 11.29 36.98 11.39
N ASN A 383 12.43 36.49 11.91
CA ASN A 383 13.61 36.09 11.13
C ASN A 383 13.84 34.56 11.05
N ASP A 384 13.01 33.72 11.69
CA ASP A 384 13.15 32.26 11.55
C ASP A 384 12.49 31.78 10.24
N THR A 385 13.32 31.49 9.23
CA THR A 385 12.85 30.90 7.97
C THR A 385 12.45 29.43 8.19
N PHE A 386 11.21 29.08 7.82
CA PHE A 386 10.59 27.75 7.94
C PHE A 386 11.43 26.57 7.41
N ASP A 387 12.35 26.81 6.48
CA ASP A 387 13.08 25.76 5.75
C ASP A 387 14.38 25.28 6.45
N ASN A 388 14.82 25.92 7.54
CA ASN A 388 16.08 25.58 8.24
C ASN A 388 15.88 24.91 9.62
N GLU A 389 14.67 24.50 9.97
CA GLU A 389 14.39 23.98 11.30
C GLU A 389 14.69 22.48 11.45
N THR A 390 15.40 22.13 12.54
CA THR A 390 15.63 20.76 12.97
C THR A 390 14.36 20.16 13.58
N ILE A 391 13.80 19.13 12.94
CA ILE A 391 12.67 18.35 13.45
C ILE A 391 13.13 17.52 14.66
N ASP A 392 12.41 17.60 15.78
CA ASP A 392 12.67 16.76 16.97
C ASP A 392 11.80 15.48 16.96
N TRP A 393 12.17 14.50 17.78
CA TRP A 393 11.43 13.24 17.95
C TRP A 393 9.99 13.44 18.44
N ASP A 394 9.73 14.49 19.21
CA ASP A 394 8.36 14.84 19.63
C ASP A 394 7.48 15.23 18.44
N ASP A 395 8.03 15.99 17.48
CA ASP A 395 7.33 16.39 16.26
C ASP A 395 7.10 15.18 15.33
N ILE A 396 8.12 14.33 15.20
CA ILE A 396 8.04 13.08 14.43
C ILE A 396 6.96 12.16 15.00
N HIS A 397 6.95 11.97 16.33
CA HIS A 397 5.98 11.10 16.99
C HIS A 397 4.55 11.67 16.90
N ALA A 398 4.38 12.98 17.05
CA ALA A 398 3.07 13.63 16.87
C ALA A 398 2.56 13.49 15.42
N LEU A 399 3.44 13.60 14.42
CA LEU A 399 3.06 13.34 13.02
C LEU A 399 2.63 11.89 12.82
N ALA A 400 3.35 10.92 13.41
CA ALA A 400 2.97 9.52 13.35
C ALA A 400 1.58 9.27 13.96
N GLN A 401 1.28 9.85 15.13
CA GLN A 401 -0.04 9.75 15.75
C GLN A 401 -1.15 10.34 14.85
N LEU A 402 -0.89 11.51 14.25
CA LEU A 402 -1.81 12.16 13.32
C LEU A 402 -2.08 11.26 12.10
N GLN A 403 -1.03 10.71 11.49
CA GLN A 403 -1.16 9.80 10.35
C GLN A 403 -1.91 8.52 10.72
N ALA A 404 -1.67 7.97 11.92
CA ALA A 404 -2.36 6.79 12.41
C ALA A 404 -3.87 7.02 12.55
N VAL A 405 -4.29 8.16 13.11
CA VAL A 405 -5.71 8.53 13.23
C VAL A 405 -6.36 8.69 11.86
N LEU A 406 -5.74 9.46 10.96
CA LEU A 406 -6.26 9.70 9.62
C LEU A 406 -6.41 8.41 8.80
N TYR A 407 -5.40 7.54 8.88
CA TYR A 407 -5.47 6.25 8.20
C TYR A 407 -6.58 5.38 8.80
N SER A 408 -6.71 5.34 10.13
CA SER A 408 -7.76 4.54 10.77
C SER A 408 -9.18 5.02 10.40
N LEU A 409 -9.39 6.34 10.24
CA LEU A 409 -10.64 6.89 9.70
C LEU A 409 -10.86 6.47 8.24
N ARG A 410 -9.79 6.42 7.43
CA ARG A 410 -9.85 5.91 6.05
C ARG A 410 -10.24 4.43 6.01
N MET A 411 -9.73 3.61 6.93
CA MET A 411 -10.10 2.19 7.05
C MET A 411 -11.60 2.04 7.34
N VAL A 412 -12.15 2.83 8.28
CA VAL A 412 -13.59 2.85 8.56
C VAL A 412 -14.36 3.20 7.28
N TYR A 413 -13.98 4.25 6.57
CA TYR A 413 -14.63 4.65 5.33
C TYR A 413 -14.65 3.53 4.28
N GLN A 414 -13.49 2.95 3.99
CA GLN A 414 -13.35 1.93 2.93
C GLN A 414 -14.18 0.68 3.22
N ILE A 415 -14.25 0.28 4.49
CA ILE A 415 -15.05 -0.88 4.89
C ILE A 415 -16.56 -0.56 4.87
N ILE A 416 -16.97 0.63 5.31
CA ILE A 416 -18.37 1.07 5.26
C ILE A 416 -18.85 1.24 3.81
N GLN A 417 -17.98 1.67 2.89
CA GLN A 417 -18.32 1.86 1.48
C GLN A 417 -18.78 0.55 0.83
N GLY A 418 -18.23 -0.60 1.26
CA GLY A 418 -18.64 -1.93 0.79
C GLY A 418 -20.00 -2.40 1.30
N LEU A 419 -20.57 -1.76 2.33
CA LEU A 419 -21.85 -2.16 2.91
C LEU A 419 -23.02 -1.73 2.03
N ALA A 420 -23.92 -2.67 1.74
CA ALA A 420 -25.25 -2.39 1.19
C ALA A 420 -26.13 -1.72 2.28
N LEU A 421 -25.97 -0.41 2.44
CA LEU A 421 -26.79 0.40 3.35
C LEU A 421 -28.00 0.97 2.60
N ASP A 422 -29.19 0.80 3.16
CA ASP A 422 -30.43 1.43 2.65
C ASP A 422 -30.30 2.96 2.60
N GLU A 423 -30.97 3.60 1.64
CA GLU A 423 -30.87 5.05 1.36
C GLU A 423 -31.30 5.98 2.52
N GLY A 424 -31.81 5.43 3.62
CA GLY A 424 -32.11 6.14 4.88
C GLY A 424 -31.24 5.70 6.08
N GLY A 425 -30.13 5.01 5.84
CA GLY A 425 -29.41 4.19 6.83
C GLY A 425 -28.81 4.93 8.02
N GLY A 426 -29.58 5.14 9.08
CA GLY A 426 -29.11 5.31 10.47
C GLY A 426 -27.88 6.20 10.69
N SER A 427 -27.07 5.87 11.70
CA SER A 427 -25.80 6.57 11.95
C SER A 427 -24.72 6.18 10.93
N LEU A 428 -24.71 4.92 10.48
CA LEU A 428 -23.72 4.38 9.54
C LEU A 428 -23.74 5.04 8.16
N GLY A 429 -24.91 5.27 7.58
CA GLY A 429 -25.06 5.92 6.27
C GLY A 429 -24.65 7.39 6.32
N ARG A 430 -24.96 8.09 7.43
CA ARG A 430 -24.48 9.47 7.67
C ARG A 430 -22.96 9.50 7.87
N LEU A 431 -22.42 8.58 8.67
CA LEU A 431 -20.99 8.42 8.87
C LEU A 431 -20.26 8.15 7.55
N ARG A 432 -20.81 7.27 6.69
CA ARG A 432 -20.32 7.04 5.33
C ARG A 432 -20.23 8.34 4.53
N GLY A 433 -21.30 9.14 4.56
CA GLY A 433 -21.37 10.42 3.84
C GLY A 433 -20.33 11.45 4.32
N VAL A 434 -20.10 11.53 5.63
CA VAL A 434 -19.08 12.41 6.22
C VAL A 434 -17.68 11.93 5.85
N LEU A 435 -17.38 10.65 6.06
CA LEU A 435 -16.06 10.10 5.78
C LEU A 435 -15.73 10.01 4.28
N ALA A 436 -16.75 10.01 3.38
CA ALA A 436 -16.53 10.10 1.93
C ALA A 436 -15.82 11.38 1.49
N ARG A 437 -15.79 12.40 2.35
CA ARG A 437 -15.07 13.66 2.12
C ARG A 437 -13.61 13.63 2.58
N LEU A 438 -13.14 12.49 3.11
CA LEU A 438 -11.72 12.31 3.42
C LEU A 438 -10.88 12.49 2.13
N PRO A 439 -9.86 13.36 2.16
CA PRO A 439 -8.90 13.46 1.07
C PRO A 439 -8.20 12.12 0.78
N PRO A 440 -7.64 11.95 -0.44
CA PRO A 440 -6.84 10.78 -0.75
C PRO A 440 -5.60 10.69 0.15
N LEU A 441 -5.06 9.49 0.32
CA LEU A 441 -3.96 9.19 1.23
C LEU A 441 -2.71 10.02 0.93
N HIS A 442 -2.39 10.30 -0.33
CA HIS A 442 -1.23 11.16 -0.65
C HIS A 442 -1.41 12.61 -0.17
N VAL A 443 -2.65 13.09 0.04
CA VAL A 443 -2.92 14.42 0.63
C VAL A 443 -2.93 14.34 2.15
N LEU A 444 -3.50 13.29 2.73
CA LEU A 444 -3.54 13.09 4.17
C LEU A 444 -2.14 12.87 4.76
N MET A 445 -1.29 12.12 4.06
CA MET A 445 0.01 11.63 4.54
C MET A 445 1.19 12.49 4.09
N ARG A 446 0.96 13.79 3.96
CA ARG A 446 2.01 14.76 3.61
C ARG A 446 3.13 14.79 4.67
N SER A 447 4.29 15.28 4.25
CA SER A 447 5.45 15.42 5.12
C SER A 447 5.19 16.43 6.26
N PHE A 448 6.01 16.35 7.31
CA PHE A 448 5.93 17.28 8.44
C PHE A 448 5.92 18.75 7.99
N HIS A 449 6.85 19.14 7.10
CA HIS A 449 6.97 20.51 6.62
C HIS A 449 5.73 20.98 5.87
N GLU A 450 5.14 20.12 5.05
CA GLU A 450 3.90 20.44 4.32
C GLU A 450 2.71 20.59 5.26
N VAL A 451 2.54 19.64 6.19
CA VAL A 451 1.46 19.67 7.19
C VAL A 451 1.57 20.93 8.05
N ARG A 452 2.78 21.26 8.50
CA ARG A 452 3.03 22.46 9.32
C ARG A 452 2.79 23.74 8.54
N ARG A 453 3.22 23.83 7.28
CA ARG A 453 2.97 25.00 6.42
C ARG A 453 1.48 25.26 6.23
N GLU A 454 0.70 24.20 6.04
CA GLU A 454 -0.76 24.30 5.88
C GLU A 454 -1.47 24.69 7.19
N LEU A 455 -1.00 24.19 8.33
CA LEU A 455 -1.55 24.54 9.65
C LEU A 455 -1.16 25.97 10.08
N TYR A 456 0.03 26.45 9.70
CA TYR A 456 0.52 27.78 10.08
C TYR A 456 0.03 28.90 9.16
N GLY A 457 -0.08 28.66 7.84
CA GLY A 457 -0.51 29.65 6.85
C GLY A 457 -1.97 30.14 6.97
N PHE A 458 -2.64 29.81 8.08
CA PHE A 458 -4.02 30.14 8.43
C PHE A 458 -4.15 31.03 9.68
N VAL A 459 -3.05 31.57 10.22
CA VAL A 459 -3.08 32.58 11.31
C VAL A 459 -3.01 33.99 10.75
#